data_AF-A0A7S3RQB6-F1
#
_entry.id   AF-A0A7S3RQB6-F1
#
_cell.length_a   1.000
_cell.length_b   1.000
_cell.length_c   1.000
_cell.angle_alpha   90.00
_cell.angle_beta   90.00
_cell.angle_gamma   90.00
#
_symmetry.space_group_name_H-M   'P 1'
#
loop_
_entity.id
_entity.type
_entity.pdbx_description
1 polymer ?
#
loop_
_entity_poly.entity_id
_entity_poly.type
_entity_poly.pdbx_seq_one_letter_code
_entity_poly.pdbx_strand_id
1 'polypeptide(L)'
;VDNDKWARESGTSWVRLNATLFPGDRQIALDRVVDWSVGDQIAISPTGWDPSHFENFTIASISGSTLTVTNPAQFRHWGEITVFPESLHKEGQENAFDGRAAVGLLTRSIKIRATLPDLGTCQCTTTDCKDKLRDDEVHACGFGGHTIVRAGFGSFVLSGVELHQMGQSG
;
A
#
# COMPACT_ATOMS: atom_id res chain seq x y z
N VAL A 1 -3.38 -8.81 16.38
CA VAL A 1 -2.38 -8.33 15.39
C VAL A 1 -2.99 -7.09 14.79
N ASP A 2 -2.39 -5.91 14.99
CA ASP A 2 -2.96 -4.65 14.52
C ASP A 2 -2.95 -4.60 12.99
N ASN A 3 -4.09 -4.96 12.38
CA ASN A 3 -4.27 -4.99 10.93
C ASN A 3 -4.10 -3.61 10.28
N ASP A 4 -4.12 -2.53 11.07
CA ASP A 4 -3.91 -1.17 10.60
C ASP A 4 -2.44 -0.75 10.59
N LYS A 5 -1.55 -1.52 11.24
CA LYS A 5 -0.12 -1.17 11.29
C LYS A 5 0.47 -1.05 9.87
N TRP A 6 0.21 -2.03 9.01
CA TRP A 6 0.75 -2.03 7.64
C TRP A 6 0.05 -1.03 6.73
N ALA A 7 -1.24 -0.78 6.94
CA ALA A 7 -1.98 0.25 6.20
C ALA A 7 -1.38 1.63 6.45
N ARG A 8 -0.99 1.94 7.71
CA ARG A 8 -0.31 3.20 8.06
C ARG A 8 1.08 3.32 7.44
N GLU A 9 1.82 2.22 7.30
CA GLU A 9 3.16 2.21 6.69
C GLU A 9 3.14 2.47 5.18
N SER A 10 2.02 2.21 4.51
CA SER A 10 1.85 2.50 3.08
C SER A 10 1.62 3.98 2.76
N GLY A 11 1.50 4.84 3.78
CA GLY A 11 1.15 6.25 3.64
C GLY A 11 -0.25 6.41 3.04
N THR A 12 -0.33 7.13 1.92
CA THR A 12 -1.56 7.38 1.15
C THR A 12 -1.68 6.45 -0.05
N SER A 13 -0.72 5.54 -0.28
CA SER A 13 -0.72 4.75 -1.50
C SER A 13 -1.76 3.64 -1.55
N TRP A 14 -2.26 3.29 -0.37
CA TRP A 14 -3.29 2.28 -0.18
C TRP A 14 -4.24 2.77 0.91
N VAL A 15 -5.50 2.95 0.54
CA VAL A 15 -6.57 3.39 1.44
C VAL A 15 -7.78 2.46 1.28
N ARG A 16 -8.84 2.70 2.03
CA ARG A 16 -10.09 1.94 1.92
C ARG A 16 -11.26 2.85 1.56
N LEU A 17 -12.31 2.25 0.99
CA LEU A 17 -13.59 2.93 0.86
C LEU A 17 -14.16 3.31 2.23
N ASN A 18 -14.96 4.37 2.26
CA ASN A 18 -15.72 4.82 3.43
C ASN A 18 -17.24 4.84 3.17
N ALA A 19 -17.65 4.48 1.95
CA ALA A 19 -19.03 4.24 1.56
C ALA A 19 -19.03 3.19 0.45
N THR A 20 -20.07 2.36 0.40
CA THR A 20 -20.23 1.36 -0.68
C THR A 20 -20.36 2.07 -2.03
N LEU A 21 -19.53 1.66 -2.99
CA LEU A 21 -19.58 2.12 -4.38
C LEU A 21 -20.51 1.19 -5.16
N PHE A 22 -21.56 1.73 -5.79
CA PHE A 22 -22.50 0.96 -6.57
C PHE A 22 -22.25 1.10 -8.08
N PRO A 23 -22.69 0.13 -8.90
CA PRO A 23 -22.67 0.27 -10.35
C PRO A 23 -23.38 1.55 -10.80
N GLY A 24 -22.74 2.33 -11.67
CA GLY A 24 -23.21 3.64 -12.13
C GLY A 24 -22.61 4.83 -11.37
N ASP A 25 -22.10 4.62 -10.15
CA ASP A 25 -21.51 5.68 -9.34
C ASP A 25 -20.19 6.17 -9.93
N ARG A 26 -19.91 7.45 -9.71
CA ARG A 26 -18.63 8.09 -10.08
C ARG A 26 -17.92 8.75 -8.89
N GLN A 27 -18.53 8.70 -7.72
CA GLN A 27 -17.95 9.28 -6.51
C GLN A 27 -17.44 8.16 -5.63
N ILE A 28 -16.16 8.25 -5.27
CA ILE A 28 -15.47 7.29 -4.42
C ILE A 28 -15.15 8.02 -3.11
N ALA A 29 -15.77 7.60 -2.02
CA ALA A 29 -15.45 8.10 -0.69
C ALA A 29 -14.33 7.26 -0.07
N LEU A 30 -13.24 7.90 0.33
CA LEU A 30 -12.10 7.26 0.97
C LEU A 30 -12.14 7.45 2.49
N ASP A 31 -11.48 6.54 3.21
CA ASP A 31 -11.40 6.54 4.67
C ASP A 31 -10.50 7.64 5.25
N ARG A 32 -9.72 8.32 4.41
CA ARG A 32 -8.84 9.43 4.77
C ARG A 32 -8.54 10.34 3.57
N VAL A 33 -8.01 11.53 3.84
CA VAL A 33 -7.48 12.42 2.80
C VAL A 33 -6.20 11.84 2.22
N VAL A 34 -6.03 11.99 0.90
CA VAL A 34 -4.86 11.52 0.14
C VAL A 34 -4.16 12.68 -0.55
N ASP A 35 -2.90 12.48 -0.92
CA ASP A 35 -2.05 13.43 -1.66
C ASP A 35 -2.02 13.14 -3.18
N TRP A 36 -3.01 12.41 -3.67
CA TRP A 36 -3.15 12.05 -5.09
C TRP A 36 -3.54 13.27 -5.93
N SER A 37 -3.35 13.17 -7.25
CA SER A 37 -3.60 14.24 -8.21
C SER A 37 -4.67 13.89 -9.23
N VAL A 38 -5.32 14.92 -9.80
CA VAL A 38 -6.20 14.73 -10.96
C VAL A 38 -5.39 14.14 -12.12
N GLY A 39 -5.95 13.14 -12.79
CA GLY A 39 -5.30 12.37 -13.84
C GLY A 39 -4.61 11.10 -13.36
N ASP A 40 -4.45 10.92 -12.05
CA ASP A 40 -3.90 9.67 -11.50
C ASP A 40 -4.81 8.47 -11.78
N GLN A 41 -4.19 7.30 -11.90
CA GLN A 41 -4.90 6.04 -12.04
C GLN A 41 -4.97 5.34 -10.69
N ILE A 42 -6.16 4.84 -10.37
CA ILE A 42 -6.42 4.06 -9.15
C ILE A 42 -7.03 2.71 -9.53
N ALA A 43 -6.83 1.72 -8.66
CA ALA A 43 -7.49 0.43 -8.72
C ALA A 43 -8.35 0.22 -7.47
N ILE A 44 -9.54 -0.34 -7.63
CA ILE A 44 -10.41 -0.78 -6.53
C ILE A 44 -10.45 -2.31 -6.51
N SER A 45 -10.22 -2.89 -5.34
CA SER A 45 -10.24 -4.34 -5.16
C SER A 45 -11.66 -4.92 -5.25
N PRO A 46 -11.82 -6.17 -5.72
CA PRO A 46 -13.09 -6.86 -5.61
C PRO A 46 -13.42 -7.12 -4.13
N THR A 47 -14.72 -7.08 -3.78
CA THR A 47 -15.21 -7.44 -2.43
C THR A 47 -16.15 -8.65 -2.47
N GLY A 48 -16.24 -9.33 -3.61
CA GLY A 48 -17.09 -10.50 -3.82
C GLY A 48 -16.26 -11.77 -4.09
N TRP A 49 -16.94 -12.80 -4.59
CA TRP A 49 -16.34 -14.08 -4.93
C TRP A 49 -15.66 -14.09 -6.30
N ASP A 50 -16.03 -13.19 -7.20
CA ASP A 50 -15.43 -13.07 -8.53
C ASP A 50 -14.22 -12.12 -8.47
N PRO A 51 -12.99 -12.62 -8.63
CA PRO A 51 -11.79 -11.78 -8.61
C PRO A 51 -11.71 -10.84 -9.81
N SER A 52 -12.49 -11.06 -10.88
CA SER A 52 -12.51 -10.19 -12.06
C SER A 52 -13.27 -8.87 -11.85
N HIS A 53 -14.02 -8.73 -10.75
CA HIS A 53 -14.71 -7.50 -10.38
C HIS A 53 -13.76 -6.45 -9.75
N PHE A 54 -12.50 -6.41 -10.18
CA PHE A 54 -11.63 -5.28 -9.88
C PHE A 54 -11.84 -4.20 -10.93
N GLU A 55 -11.66 -2.93 -10.56
CA GLU A 55 -11.87 -1.82 -11.49
C GLU A 55 -10.76 -0.78 -11.40
N ASN A 56 -10.39 -0.23 -12.56
CA ASN A 56 -9.42 0.85 -12.65
C ASN A 56 -10.12 2.13 -13.07
N PHE A 57 -9.75 3.25 -12.44
CA PHE A 57 -10.33 4.55 -12.71
C PHE A 57 -9.25 5.61 -12.88
N THR A 58 -9.60 6.68 -13.60
CA THR A 58 -8.83 7.93 -13.63
C THR A 58 -9.52 8.97 -12.77
N ILE A 59 -8.76 9.65 -11.91
CA ILE A 59 -9.28 10.71 -11.06
C ILE A 59 -9.60 11.95 -11.92
N ALA A 60 -10.85 12.39 -11.92
CA ALA A 60 -11.32 13.59 -12.61
C ALA A 60 -11.31 14.83 -11.69
N SER A 61 -11.63 14.66 -10.40
CA SER A 61 -11.52 15.73 -9.41
C SER A 61 -11.40 15.16 -7.98
N ILE A 62 -10.88 15.97 -7.07
CA ILE A 62 -10.67 15.62 -5.66
C ILE A 62 -11.31 16.70 -4.79
N SER A 63 -12.08 16.27 -3.78
CA SER A 63 -12.67 17.14 -2.77
C SER A 63 -12.56 16.47 -1.40
N GLY A 64 -11.58 16.88 -0.59
CA GLY A 64 -11.28 16.24 0.69
C GLY A 64 -10.88 14.78 0.48
N SER A 65 -11.61 13.84 1.10
CA SER A 65 -11.42 12.40 0.91
C SER A 65 -12.35 11.78 -0.14
N THR A 66 -13.01 12.60 -0.97
CA THR A 66 -13.88 12.12 -2.04
C THR A 66 -13.24 12.36 -3.40
N LEU A 67 -13.16 11.30 -4.21
CA LEU A 67 -12.73 11.36 -5.59
C LEU A 67 -13.93 11.33 -6.51
N THR A 68 -13.89 12.09 -7.59
CA THR A 68 -14.77 11.87 -8.75
C THR A 68 -13.94 11.22 -9.86
N VAL A 69 -14.44 10.17 -10.48
CA VAL A 69 -13.76 9.43 -11.54
C VAL A 69 -14.38 9.63 -12.91
N THR A 70 -13.59 9.41 -13.97
CA THR A 70 -13.98 9.63 -15.36
C THR A 70 -15.10 8.71 -15.84
N ASN A 71 -15.05 7.43 -15.44
CA ASN A 71 -16.01 6.41 -15.83
C ASN A 71 -16.82 5.93 -14.61
N PRO A 72 -18.10 5.59 -14.79
CA PRO A 72 -18.90 5.00 -13.72
C PRO A 72 -18.40 3.59 -13.37
N ALA A 73 -18.54 3.21 -12.11
CA ALA A 73 -18.27 1.84 -11.66
C ALA A 73 -19.21 0.84 -12.34
N GLN A 74 -18.70 -0.35 -12.63
CA GLN A 74 -19.45 -1.45 -13.22
C GLN A 74 -19.92 -2.44 -12.16
N PHE A 75 -19.19 -2.53 -11.05
CA PHE A 75 -19.44 -3.48 -9.98
C PHE A 75 -19.67 -2.77 -8.65
N ARG A 76 -20.28 -3.52 -7.72
CA ARG A 76 -20.41 -3.07 -6.34
C ARG A 76 -19.11 -3.37 -5.59
N HIS A 77 -18.58 -2.35 -4.93
CA HIS A 77 -17.45 -2.48 -4.00
C HIS A 77 -17.89 -2.08 -2.59
N TRP A 78 -17.73 -2.99 -1.64
CA TRP A 78 -18.18 -2.80 -0.26
C TRP A 78 -17.37 -1.72 0.45
N GLY A 79 -18.01 -0.78 1.14
CA GLY A 79 -17.33 0.33 1.79
C GLY A 79 -17.65 0.50 3.27
N GLU A 80 -18.23 -0.53 3.90
CA GLU A 80 -18.64 -0.51 5.30
C GLU A 80 -17.91 -1.58 6.13
N ILE A 81 -17.66 -1.27 7.40
CA ILE A 81 -17.13 -2.21 8.39
C ILE A 81 -18.29 -3.05 8.93
N THR A 82 -18.15 -4.37 8.93
CA THR A 82 -19.16 -5.28 9.48
C THR A 82 -18.93 -5.46 10.97
N VAL A 83 -19.84 -4.97 11.81
CA VAL A 83 -19.77 -5.17 13.27
C VAL A 83 -20.48 -6.47 13.65
N PHE A 84 -19.83 -7.30 14.45
CA PHE A 84 -20.41 -8.55 14.96
C PHE A 84 -21.38 -8.27 16.11
N PRO A 85 -22.47 -9.05 16.24
CA PRO A 85 -23.36 -8.95 17.40
C PRO A 85 -22.62 -9.28 18.70
N GLU A 86 -23.05 -8.65 19.79
CA GLU A 86 -22.42 -8.79 21.11
C GLU A 86 -22.37 -10.25 21.60
N SER A 87 -23.32 -11.09 21.18
CA SER A 87 -23.34 -12.53 21.48
C SER A 87 -22.15 -13.32 20.91
N LEU A 88 -21.48 -12.77 19.89
CA LEU A 88 -20.27 -13.34 19.31
C LEU A 88 -18.99 -12.64 19.83
N HIS A 89 -19.14 -11.60 20.64
CA HIS A 89 -18.01 -10.88 21.20
C HIS A 89 -17.45 -11.66 22.39
N LYS A 90 -16.14 -11.93 22.33
CA LYS A 90 -15.36 -12.39 23.48
C LYS A 90 -14.44 -11.26 23.90
N GLU A 91 -14.35 -11.03 25.21
CA GLU A 91 -13.45 -10.03 25.77
C GLU A 91 -12.03 -10.21 25.24
N GLY A 92 -11.46 -9.12 24.70
CA GLY A 92 -10.14 -9.13 24.07
C GLY A 92 -10.11 -9.55 22.59
N GLN A 93 -11.26 -9.76 21.92
CA GLN A 93 -11.33 -9.99 20.47
C GLN A 93 -11.91 -8.78 19.73
N GLU A 94 -11.50 -8.59 18.46
CA GLU A 94 -12.11 -7.58 17.59
C GLU A 94 -13.60 -7.87 17.40
N ASN A 95 -14.44 -6.85 17.61
CA ASN A 95 -15.88 -6.94 17.45
C ASN A 95 -16.35 -6.57 16.04
N ALA A 96 -15.42 -6.44 15.09
CA ALA A 96 -15.73 -6.00 13.74
C ALA A 96 -14.77 -6.62 12.70
N PHE A 97 -15.24 -6.66 11.47
CA PHE A 97 -14.49 -7.08 10.30
C PHE A 97 -14.45 -5.94 9.28
N ASP A 98 -13.26 -5.42 9.00
CA ASP A 98 -13.05 -4.42 7.94
C ASP A 98 -12.93 -5.13 6.58
N GLY A 99 -14.08 -5.34 5.95
CA GLY A 99 -14.21 -5.89 4.60
C GLY A 99 -14.26 -4.84 3.49
N ARG A 100 -13.87 -3.60 3.78
CA ARG A 100 -13.99 -2.49 2.81
C ARG A 100 -13.00 -2.69 1.67
N ALA A 101 -13.44 -2.36 0.46
CA ALA A 101 -12.59 -2.44 -0.72
C ALA A 101 -11.37 -1.55 -0.54
N ALA A 102 -10.21 -2.11 -0.90
CA ALA A 102 -9.00 -1.34 -0.99
C ALA A 102 -9.01 -0.47 -2.25
N VAL A 103 -8.46 0.73 -2.13
CA VAL A 103 -8.20 1.64 -3.25
C VAL A 103 -6.70 1.91 -3.28
N GLY A 104 -6.06 1.52 -4.38
CA GLY A 104 -4.62 1.66 -4.57
C GLY A 104 -4.28 2.65 -5.68
N LEU A 105 -3.29 3.51 -5.45
CA LEU A 105 -2.73 4.40 -6.46
C LEU A 105 -1.79 3.63 -7.41
N LEU A 106 -2.10 3.60 -8.69
CA LEU A 106 -1.30 2.94 -9.73
C LEU A 106 -0.22 3.86 -10.32
N THR A 107 -0.49 5.17 -10.42
CA THR A 107 0.47 6.16 -10.92
C THR A 107 1.40 6.63 -9.82
N ARG A 108 2.35 5.78 -9.43
CA ARG A 108 3.36 6.16 -8.43
C ARG A 108 4.72 5.50 -8.65
N SER A 109 5.72 6.14 -8.08
CA SER A 109 6.99 5.47 -7.82
C SER A 109 6.90 4.63 -6.54
N ILE A 110 7.54 3.47 -6.52
CA ILE A 110 7.54 2.51 -5.41
C ILE A 110 8.95 2.43 -4.83
N LYS A 111 9.08 2.54 -3.51
CA LYS A 111 10.32 2.23 -2.78
C LYS A 111 10.18 0.87 -2.13
N ILE A 112 11.03 -0.08 -2.52
CA ILE A 112 11.14 -1.39 -1.90
C ILE A 112 12.30 -1.34 -0.91
N ARG A 113 12.02 -1.67 0.36
CA ARG A 113 13.02 -1.69 1.44
C ARG A 113 12.79 -2.87 2.37
N ALA A 114 13.84 -3.31 3.06
CA ALA A 114 13.71 -4.30 4.11
C ALA A 114 12.96 -3.72 5.33
N THR A 115 12.14 -4.55 5.98
CA THR A 115 11.49 -4.23 7.25
C THR A 115 12.44 -4.51 8.41
N LEU A 116 13.63 -3.93 8.38
CA LEU A 116 14.54 -4.00 9.52
C LEU A 116 13.98 -3.11 10.63
N PRO A 117 14.01 -3.54 11.92
CA PRO A 117 13.77 -2.63 13.02
C PRO A 117 14.67 -1.40 12.82
N ASP A 118 14.14 -0.21 13.08
CA ASP A 118 14.98 0.98 13.18
C ASP A 118 15.94 0.77 14.36
N LEU A 119 17.11 0.21 14.07
CA LEU A 119 18.12 -0.10 15.07
C LEU A 119 18.84 1.17 15.54
N GLY A 120 18.48 2.36 15.02
CA GLY A 120 19.02 3.67 15.40
C GLY A 120 20.51 3.88 15.10
N THR A 121 21.26 2.79 14.96
CA THR A 121 22.69 2.70 14.68
C THR A 121 22.95 1.31 14.15
N CYS A 122 23.68 1.18 13.05
CA CYS A 122 24.24 -0.11 12.69
C CYS A 122 25.19 -0.56 13.80
N GLN A 123 24.93 -1.71 14.42
CA GLN A 123 25.90 -2.36 15.31
C GLN A 123 27.02 -2.97 14.48
N CYS A 124 27.83 -2.12 13.83
CA CYS A 124 29.13 -2.55 13.34
C CYS A 124 30.08 -2.70 14.54
N THR A 125 30.10 -3.93 15.06
CA THR A 125 30.95 -4.33 16.19
C THR A 125 32.38 -4.65 15.76
N THR A 126 32.64 -4.80 14.46
CA THR A 126 33.97 -5.06 13.91
C THR A 126 34.66 -3.77 13.45
N THR A 127 35.95 -3.63 13.76
CA THR A 127 36.80 -2.50 13.36
C THR A 127 36.82 -2.30 11.84
N ASP A 128 36.74 -3.40 11.05
CA ASP A 128 36.75 -3.41 9.59
C ASP A 128 35.60 -2.64 8.91
N CYS A 129 34.46 -2.49 9.60
CA CYS A 129 33.31 -1.78 9.06
C CYS A 129 33.42 -0.26 9.25
N LYS A 130 34.04 0.20 10.34
CA LYS A 130 34.18 1.63 10.66
C LYS A 130 35.16 2.35 9.74
N ASP A 131 36.19 1.64 9.27
CA ASP A 131 37.22 2.22 8.39
C ASP A 131 36.78 2.32 6.91
N LYS A 132 35.66 1.68 6.55
CA LYS A 132 35.13 1.64 5.18
C LYS A 132 33.86 2.44 4.95
N LEU A 133 33.27 2.99 6.00
CA LEU A 133 32.08 3.85 5.92
C LEU A 133 32.53 5.29 6.10
N ARG A 134 32.07 6.18 5.22
CA ARG A 134 32.21 7.62 5.46
C ARG A 134 31.21 8.03 6.55
N ASP A 135 31.53 9.05 7.34
CA ASP A 135 30.71 9.49 8.49
C ASP A 135 29.25 9.87 8.11
N ASP A 136 28.95 10.09 6.83
CA ASP A 136 27.62 10.35 6.28
C ASP A 136 26.82 9.08 5.91
N GLU A 137 27.42 7.89 5.96
CA GLU A 137 26.81 6.58 5.58
C GLU A 137 26.30 5.76 6.78
N VAL A 138 26.27 6.34 7.98
CA VAL A 138 25.93 5.67 9.26
C VAL A 138 24.45 5.19 9.35
N HIS A 139 23.64 5.40 8.31
CA HIS A 139 22.20 5.08 8.28
C HIS A 139 21.83 3.78 7.52
N ALA A 140 22.78 2.95 7.10
CA ALA A 140 22.51 1.85 6.16
C ALA A 140 22.81 0.44 6.67
N CYS A 141 21.93 -0.12 7.52
CA CYS A 141 22.08 -1.50 7.99
C CYS A 141 21.41 -2.54 7.09
N GLY A 142 21.07 -2.17 5.85
CA GLY A 142 20.68 -3.11 4.79
C GLY A 142 21.60 -2.91 3.60
N PHE A 143 22.50 -3.86 3.34
CA PHE A 143 23.41 -3.76 2.20
C PHE A 143 22.75 -4.28 0.93
N GLY A 144 22.53 -3.38 -0.03
CA GLY A 144 22.20 -3.73 -1.41
C GLY A 144 20.93 -4.58 -1.57
N GLY A 145 20.95 -5.43 -2.59
CA GLY A 145 19.88 -6.34 -2.99
C GLY A 145 20.16 -6.84 -4.41
N HIS A 146 19.90 -8.10 -4.69
CA HIS A 146 20.06 -8.65 -6.04
C HIS A 146 18.71 -8.79 -6.72
N THR A 147 18.57 -8.17 -7.90
CA THR A 147 17.47 -8.46 -8.82
C THR A 147 17.95 -9.50 -9.82
N ILE A 148 17.31 -10.68 -9.84
CA ILE A 148 17.63 -11.75 -10.78
C ILE A 148 16.47 -11.87 -11.79
N VAL A 149 16.77 -11.69 -13.07
CA VAL A 149 15.85 -11.97 -14.18
C VAL A 149 16.34 -13.23 -14.89
N ARG A 150 15.52 -14.28 -14.93
CA ARG A 150 15.91 -15.60 -15.49
C ARG A 150 15.45 -15.77 -16.93
N ALA A 151 16.07 -16.71 -17.65
CA ALA A 151 15.91 -16.93 -19.08
C ALA A 151 14.44 -17.00 -19.58
N GLY A 152 14.22 -16.56 -20.82
CA GLY A 152 12.92 -16.58 -21.49
C GLY A 152 12.27 -15.21 -21.72
N PHE A 153 12.95 -14.11 -21.39
CA PHE A 153 12.45 -12.74 -21.62
C PHE A 153 13.12 -12.09 -22.83
N GLY A 154 12.36 -11.28 -23.59
CA GLY A 154 12.90 -10.44 -24.67
C GLY A 154 13.46 -9.12 -24.19
N SER A 155 12.90 -8.53 -23.13
CA SER A 155 13.40 -7.32 -22.46
C SER A 155 12.92 -7.27 -21.01
N PHE A 156 13.68 -6.57 -20.15
CA PHE A 156 13.31 -6.26 -18.77
C PHE A 156 13.47 -4.76 -18.56
N VAL A 157 12.39 -4.08 -18.17
CA VAL A 157 12.39 -2.63 -17.92
C VAL A 157 11.85 -2.41 -16.52
N LEU A 158 12.64 -1.72 -15.70
CA LEU A 158 12.24 -1.26 -14.37
C LEU A 158 12.21 0.27 -14.38
N SER A 159 11.04 0.86 -14.14
CA SER A 159 10.83 2.31 -14.12
C SER A 159 9.98 2.68 -12.92
N GLY A 160 10.26 3.83 -12.29
CA GLY A 160 9.56 4.28 -11.09
C GLY A 160 9.73 3.36 -9.87
N VAL A 161 10.78 2.53 -9.80
CA VAL A 161 11.06 1.68 -8.64
C VAL A 161 12.43 2.01 -8.06
N GLU A 162 12.46 2.37 -6.78
CA GLU A 162 13.67 2.49 -5.98
C GLU A 162 13.85 1.22 -5.15
N LEU A 163 14.99 0.55 -5.31
CA LEU A 163 15.40 -0.56 -4.44
C LEU A 163 16.34 0.02 -3.39
N HIS A 164 15.87 0.15 -2.15
CA HIS A 164 16.58 0.86 -1.09
C HIS A 164 16.84 -0.07 0.09
N GLN A 165 18.11 -0.35 0.41
CA GLN A 165 18.49 -1.13 1.60
C GLN A 165 17.69 -2.45 1.73
N MET A 166 17.67 -3.26 0.67
CA MET A 166 16.90 -4.51 0.63
C MET A 166 17.65 -5.73 1.20
N GLY A 167 18.91 -5.57 1.58
CA GLY A 167 19.73 -6.66 2.12
C GLY A 167 19.36 -7.03 3.55
N GLN A 168 19.68 -8.26 3.94
CA GLN A 168 19.67 -8.65 5.34
C GLN A 168 20.69 -7.82 6.14
N SER A 169 20.29 -7.32 7.31
CA SER A 169 21.25 -6.86 8.32
C SER A 169 21.98 -8.09 8.83
N GLY A 170 23.32 -8.03 8.82
CA GLY A 170 24.15 -8.94 9.62
C GLY A 170 24.07 -8.60 11.10
#